data_AF-E1WY48-F1
#
_entry.id   AF-E1WY48-F1
#
_cell.length_a   1.000
_cell.length_b   1.000
_cell.length_c   1.000
_cell.angle_alpha   90.00
_cell.angle_beta   90.00
_cell.angle_gamma   90.00
#
_symmetry.space_group_name_H-M   'P 1'
#
loop_
_entity.id
_entity.type
_entity.pdbx_description
1 polymer ?
#
loop_
_entity_poly.entity_id
_entity_poly.type
_entity_poly.pdbx_seq_one_letter_code
_entity_poly.pdbx_strand_id
1 'polypeptide(L)'
;MLEKVKTISIVISMITLVFLAKNFSQYLQPSKSYSVSYEVVEGLNEDISKSFKLNSDKKLIYSYVPAYSNIYESKGESLPMAITLSLRNIDLKNSLQIEKVLYYNTSGNLIRSYFKEGVTLAPLETREVFVQRSDVEGGSGANFIVIFSSKDKIIPPIFEAVMTSSGAYGKSYVFTSRGVIYSGQGEQSSTENTP
;
A
#
# COMPACT_ATOMS: atom_id res chain seq x y z
N MET A 1 41.78 2.99 -55.99
CA MET A 1 40.46 3.65 -55.83
C MET A 1 39.47 2.77 -55.06
N LEU A 2 39.36 1.48 -55.41
CA LEU A 2 38.43 0.53 -54.79
C LEU A 2 38.65 0.28 -53.28
N GLU A 3 39.90 0.21 -52.82
CA GLU A 3 40.19 -0.01 -51.39
C GLU A 3 39.74 1.16 -50.51
N LYS A 4 39.95 2.41 -50.96
CA LYS A 4 39.52 3.61 -50.22
C LYS A 4 38.01 3.65 -50.02
N VAL A 5 37.23 3.19 -51.00
CA VAL A 5 35.76 3.13 -50.93
C VAL A 5 35.30 2.06 -49.93
N LYS A 6 35.96 0.90 -49.89
CA LYS A 6 35.66 -0.15 -48.88
C LYS A 6 35.93 0.33 -47.45
N THR A 7 37.06 0.99 -47.23
CA THR A 7 37.41 1.53 -45.90
C THR A 7 36.39 2.57 -45.43
N ILE A 8 35.96 3.48 -46.31
CA ILE A 8 34.93 4.48 -45.97
C ILE A 8 33.58 3.82 -45.63
N SER A 9 33.18 2.80 -46.39
CA SER A 9 31.92 2.06 -46.13
C SER A 9 31.91 1.35 -44.77
N ILE A 10 33.04 0.75 -44.37
CA ILE A 10 33.20 0.09 -43.07
C ILE A 10 33.08 1.11 -41.93
N VAL A 11 33.72 2.27 -42.07
CA VAL A 11 33.67 3.33 -41.05
C VAL A 11 32.25 3.87 -40.89
N ILE A 12 31.54 4.11 -42.00
CA ILE A 12 30.13 4.54 -41.95
C ILE A 12 29.26 3.48 -41.27
N SER A 13 29.45 2.20 -41.60
CA SER A 13 28.69 1.09 -41.00
C SER A 13 28.97 0.92 -39.50
N MET A 14 30.20 1.16 -39.05
CA MET A 14 30.52 1.17 -37.61
C MET A 14 29.84 2.35 -36.89
N ILE A 15 29.83 3.53 -37.51
CA ILE A 15 29.18 4.71 -36.92
C ILE A 15 27.67 4.50 -36.80
N THR A 16 27.02 3.94 -37.84
CA THR A 16 25.59 3.63 -37.78
C THR A 16 25.28 2.55 -36.76
N LEU A 17 26.12 1.52 -36.63
CA LEU A 17 25.95 0.48 -35.62
C LEU A 17 26.08 1.04 -34.18
N VAL A 18 27.05 1.92 -33.93
CA VAL A 18 27.19 2.60 -32.63
C VAL A 18 26.00 3.51 -32.35
N PHE A 19 25.49 4.21 -33.36
CA PHE A 19 24.29 5.04 -33.23
C PHE A 19 23.04 4.20 -32.93
N LEU A 20 22.86 3.07 -33.61
CA LEU A 20 21.79 2.10 -33.35
C LEU A 20 21.89 1.49 -31.95
N ALA A 21 23.09 1.10 -31.51
CA ALA A 21 23.31 0.54 -30.18
C ALA A 21 23.00 1.56 -29.06
N LYS A 22 23.39 2.83 -29.25
CA LYS A 22 23.04 3.91 -28.30
C LYS A 22 21.54 4.17 -28.23
N ASN A 23 20.85 4.20 -29.37
CA ASN A 23 19.40 4.34 -29.40
C ASN A 23 18.69 3.12 -28.80
N PHE A 24 19.17 1.90 -29.09
CA PHE A 24 18.59 0.66 -28.56
C PHE A 24 18.76 0.52 -27.04
N SER A 25 19.89 0.97 -26.49
CA SER A 25 20.10 1.03 -25.04
C SER A 25 19.06 1.88 -24.31
N GLN A 26 18.45 2.87 -24.96
CA GLN A 26 17.37 3.66 -24.36
C GLN A 26 16.03 2.90 -24.31
N TYR A 27 15.84 1.87 -25.14
CA TYR A 27 14.63 1.03 -25.14
C TYR A 27 14.75 -0.19 -24.22
N LEU A 28 15.97 -0.56 -23.80
CA LEU A 28 16.23 -1.70 -22.92
C LEU A 28 16.13 -1.37 -21.43
N GLN A 29 15.99 -0.11 -21.05
CA GLN A 29 15.69 0.23 -19.66
C GLN A 29 14.20 -0.01 -19.40
N PRO A 30 13.82 -0.90 -18.48
CA PRO A 30 12.41 -1.10 -18.15
C PRO A 30 11.80 0.21 -17.65
N SER A 31 10.99 0.84 -18.50
CA SER A 31 10.25 2.06 -18.22
C SER A 31 9.00 1.73 -17.40
N LYS A 32 9.18 1.54 -16.09
CA LYS A 32 8.18 1.87 -15.05
C LYS A 32 8.77 1.58 -13.67
N SER A 33 9.38 2.60 -13.09
CA SER A 33 9.47 2.69 -11.64
C SER A 33 8.05 2.97 -11.12
N TYR A 34 7.40 1.99 -10.50
CA TYR A 34 6.19 2.23 -9.74
C TYR A 34 6.57 2.97 -8.46
N SER A 35 6.63 4.31 -8.50
CA SER A 35 6.71 5.10 -7.28
C SER A 35 5.32 5.19 -6.67
N VAL A 36 4.98 4.26 -5.79
CA VAL A 36 3.88 4.48 -4.85
C VAL A 36 4.39 5.51 -3.85
N SER A 37 4.03 6.77 -4.05
CA SER A 37 4.39 7.86 -3.15
C SER A 37 3.52 7.77 -1.90
N TYR A 38 4.13 7.45 -0.75
CA TYR A 38 3.50 7.71 0.54
C TYR A 38 3.29 9.21 0.68
N GLU A 39 2.15 9.64 1.21
CA GLU A 39 2.05 11.01 1.70
C GLU A 39 3.00 11.15 2.89
N VAL A 40 3.97 12.04 2.75
CA VAL A 40 4.97 12.28 3.79
C VAL A 40 4.40 13.28 4.77
N VAL A 41 4.25 12.87 6.02
CA VAL A 41 3.79 13.73 7.10
C VAL A 41 4.91 13.84 8.12
N GLU A 42 5.51 15.03 8.21
CA GLU A 42 6.59 15.29 9.16
C GLU A 42 6.10 15.06 10.60
N GLY A 43 6.92 14.41 11.44
CA GLY A 43 6.56 14.10 12.84
C GLY A 43 5.67 12.86 13.04
N LEU A 44 5.04 12.32 11.98
CA LEU A 44 4.08 11.22 12.08
C LEU A 44 4.64 9.97 12.77
N ASN A 45 5.92 9.64 12.55
CA ASN A 45 6.57 8.52 13.23
C ASN A 45 6.53 8.67 14.76
N GLU A 46 6.84 9.86 15.26
CA GLU A 46 6.88 10.15 16.67
C GLU A 46 5.46 10.17 17.27
N ASP A 47 4.50 10.74 16.53
CA ASP A 47 3.09 10.75 16.90
C ASP A 47 2.49 9.35 17.00
N ILE A 48 2.76 8.47 16.03
CA ILE A 48 2.35 7.06 16.07
C ILE A 48 2.97 6.37 17.29
N SER A 49 4.28 6.54 17.49
CA SER A 49 5.02 5.86 18.57
C SER A 49 4.47 6.25 19.94
N LYS A 50 4.24 7.55 20.16
CA LYS A 50 3.66 8.09 21.39
C LYS A 50 2.21 7.67 21.57
N SER A 51 1.37 7.84 20.53
CA SER A 51 -0.08 7.58 20.61
C SER A 51 -0.40 6.11 20.83
N PHE A 52 0.42 5.21 20.27
CA PHE A 52 0.17 3.77 20.29
C PHE A 52 1.12 2.97 21.18
N LYS A 53 1.99 3.68 21.92
CA LYS A 53 2.99 3.12 22.85
C LYS A 53 3.84 2.03 22.18
N LEU A 54 4.33 2.33 20.99
CA LEU A 54 5.20 1.43 20.22
C LEU A 54 6.66 1.80 20.50
N ASN A 55 7.41 0.87 21.11
CA ASN A 55 8.87 0.97 21.22
C ASN A 55 9.47 0.43 19.93
N SER A 56 9.81 1.31 18.98
CA SER A 56 10.38 0.87 17.72
C SER A 56 11.48 1.81 17.25
N ASP A 57 12.70 1.30 17.21
CA ASP A 57 13.82 1.89 16.48
C ASP A 57 13.62 1.82 14.94
N LYS A 58 12.55 1.17 14.48
CA LYS A 58 12.19 1.00 13.08
C LYS A 58 11.27 2.12 12.60
N LYS A 59 11.36 2.46 11.32
CA LYS A 59 10.43 3.35 10.61
C LYS A 59 9.01 2.77 10.69
N LEU A 60 8.10 3.50 11.34
CA LEU A 60 6.69 3.16 11.39
C LEU A 60 5.95 3.80 10.22
N ILE A 61 5.02 3.04 9.67
CA ILE A 61 4.19 3.49 8.56
C ILE A 61 2.74 3.26 8.96
N TYR A 62 1.92 4.24 8.62
CA TYR A 62 0.52 4.29 9.00
C TYR A 62 -0.34 4.16 7.76
N SER A 63 -1.43 3.39 7.86
CA SER A 63 -2.45 3.38 6.83
C SER A 63 -3.84 3.54 7.42
N TYR A 64 -4.59 4.48 6.85
CA TYR A 64 -6.00 4.68 7.14
C TYR A 64 -6.84 3.92 6.12
N VAL A 65 -7.61 2.94 6.58
CA VAL A 65 -8.54 2.15 5.76
C VAL A 65 -9.96 2.50 6.17
N PRO A 66 -10.73 3.22 5.32
CA PRO A 66 -12.14 3.49 5.61
C PRO A 66 -12.90 2.17 5.75
N ALA A 67 -13.90 2.12 6.62
CA ALA A 67 -14.79 0.98 6.77
C ALA A 67 -16.20 1.44 7.14
N TYR A 68 -17.19 0.58 6.94
CA TYR A 68 -18.57 0.94 7.22
C TYR A 68 -19.23 -0.26 7.88
N SER A 69 -19.50 -0.17 9.18
CA SER A 69 -20.25 -1.22 9.90
C SER A 69 -21.76 -1.12 9.67
N ASN A 70 -22.20 0.05 9.21
CA ASN A 70 -23.50 0.28 8.62
C ASN A 70 -23.45 1.39 7.57
N ILE A 71 -24.38 1.32 6.63
CA ILE A 71 -24.72 2.42 5.72
C ILE A 71 -26.20 2.76 5.87
N TYR A 72 -26.67 3.77 5.13
CA TYR A 72 -28.08 4.17 5.15
C TYR A 72 -28.72 3.92 3.79
N GLU A 73 -29.90 3.31 3.77
CA GLU A 73 -30.72 3.20 2.57
C GLU A 73 -31.52 4.49 2.33
N SER A 74 -32.23 4.58 1.20
CA SER A 74 -32.90 5.81 0.74
C SER A 74 -33.87 6.44 1.75
N LYS A 75 -34.44 5.65 2.66
CA LYS A 75 -35.34 6.11 3.72
C LYS A 75 -34.63 6.44 5.05
N GLY A 76 -33.30 6.40 5.08
CA GLY A 76 -32.49 6.59 6.29
C GLY A 76 -32.40 5.35 7.17
N GLU A 77 -32.95 4.22 6.74
CA GLU A 77 -32.84 2.95 7.44
C GLU A 77 -31.38 2.49 7.47
N SER A 78 -30.89 2.14 8.65
CA SER A 78 -29.54 1.64 8.79
C SER A 78 -29.46 0.19 8.28
N LEU A 79 -28.50 -0.05 7.40
CA LEU A 79 -28.16 -1.37 6.89
C LEU A 79 -26.82 -1.83 7.48
N PRO A 80 -26.80 -2.78 8.43
CA PRO A 80 -25.58 -3.34 8.98
C PRO A 80 -24.75 -4.09 7.93
N MET A 81 -23.44 -4.07 8.09
CA MET A 81 -22.45 -4.62 7.16
C MET A 81 -21.46 -5.52 7.91
N ALA A 82 -21.17 -6.69 7.37
CA ALA A 82 -19.96 -7.42 7.76
C ALA A 82 -18.76 -6.79 7.07
N ILE A 83 -17.61 -6.76 7.75
CA ILE A 83 -16.38 -6.15 7.22
C ILE A 83 -15.25 -7.19 7.26
N THR A 84 -14.58 -7.38 6.15
CA THR A 84 -13.34 -8.14 6.06
C THR A 84 -12.22 -7.18 5.66
N LEU A 85 -11.32 -6.85 6.59
CA LEU A 85 -10.09 -6.15 6.28
C LEU A 85 -9.03 -7.16 5.84
N SER A 86 -8.57 -7.03 4.61
CA SER A 86 -7.48 -7.82 4.04
C SER A 86 -6.16 -7.07 4.17
N LEU A 87 -5.17 -7.70 4.78
CA LEU A 87 -3.78 -7.25 4.91
C LEU A 87 -2.90 -8.04 3.96
N ARG A 88 -2.45 -7.44 2.86
CA ARG A 88 -1.70 -8.16 1.81
C ARG A 88 -0.25 -7.69 1.76
N ASN A 89 0.67 -8.61 2.04
CA ASN A 89 2.06 -8.43 1.62
C ASN A 89 2.13 -8.73 0.12
N ILE A 90 2.52 -7.75 -0.69
CA ILE A 90 2.66 -7.94 -2.14
C ILE A 90 4.12 -8.13 -2.57
N ASP A 91 5.04 -8.13 -1.61
CA ASP A 91 6.44 -8.42 -1.87
C ASP A 91 6.63 -9.91 -2.16
N LEU A 92 7.44 -10.21 -3.17
CA LEU A 92 7.75 -11.56 -3.62
C LEU A 92 8.86 -12.24 -2.81
N LYS A 93 9.60 -11.46 -2.01
CA LYS A 93 10.83 -11.89 -1.35
C LYS A 93 10.85 -11.55 0.14
N ASN A 94 10.36 -10.37 0.50
CA ASN A 94 10.49 -9.85 1.84
C ASN A 94 9.20 -10.07 2.64
N SER A 95 9.36 -10.26 3.95
CA SER A 95 8.23 -10.31 4.88
C SER A 95 7.82 -8.90 5.31
N LEU A 96 6.55 -8.74 5.67
CA LEU A 96 5.98 -7.49 6.15
C LEU A 96 5.62 -7.63 7.63
N GLN A 97 6.11 -6.72 8.48
CA GLN A 97 5.73 -6.70 9.89
C GLN A 97 4.53 -5.78 10.10
N ILE A 98 3.38 -6.34 10.46
CA ILE A 98 2.24 -5.58 10.97
C ILE A 98 2.43 -5.43 12.48
N GLU A 99 2.59 -4.21 12.96
CA GLU A 99 2.79 -3.95 14.39
C GLU A 99 1.44 -3.92 15.12
N LYS A 100 0.39 -3.38 14.50
CA LYS A 100 -0.95 -3.34 15.08
C LYS A 100 -2.02 -3.04 14.03
N VAL A 101 -3.24 -3.51 14.29
CA VAL A 101 -4.44 -3.00 13.62
C VAL A 101 -5.41 -2.48 14.67
N LEU A 102 -5.94 -1.29 14.47
CA LEU A 102 -6.84 -0.61 15.40
C LEU A 102 -8.14 -0.30 14.70
N TYR A 103 -9.27 -0.60 15.33
CA TYR A 103 -10.60 -0.36 14.77
C TYR A 103 -11.30 0.75 15.54
N TYR A 104 -11.71 1.79 14.83
CA TYR A 104 -12.31 3.00 15.37
C TYR A 104 -13.75 3.16 14.90
N ASN A 105 -14.56 3.80 15.75
CA ASN A 105 -15.91 4.19 15.39
C ASN A 105 -15.96 5.56 14.72
N THR A 106 -17.17 5.94 14.31
CA THR A 106 -17.50 7.20 13.63
C THR A 106 -17.08 8.44 14.43
N SER A 107 -17.06 8.36 15.77
CA SER A 107 -16.65 9.45 16.65
C SER A 107 -15.13 9.50 16.89
N GLY A 108 -14.36 8.60 16.29
CA GLY A 108 -12.92 8.49 16.52
C GLY A 108 -12.55 7.75 17.81
N ASN A 109 -13.47 7.03 18.43
CA ASN A 109 -13.17 6.22 19.61
C ASN A 109 -12.61 4.86 19.19
N LEU A 110 -11.52 4.44 19.84
CA LEU A 110 -10.95 3.11 19.66
C LEU A 110 -11.91 2.06 20.22
N ILE A 111 -12.36 1.14 19.37
CA ILE A 111 -13.22 0.02 19.75
C ILE A 111 -12.37 -1.20 20.08
N ARG A 112 -11.45 -1.57 19.17
CA ARG A 112 -10.71 -2.83 19.24
C ARG A 112 -9.29 -2.68 18.73
N SER A 113 -8.40 -3.54 19.22
CA SER A 113 -7.06 -3.72 18.68
C SER A 113 -6.82 -5.19 18.36
N TYR A 114 -6.36 -5.44 17.14
CA TYR A 114 -5.97 -6.74 16.61
C TYR A 114 -4.45 -6.80 16.46
N PHE A 115 -3.89 -8.01 16.53
CA PHE A 115 -2.44 -8.26 16.46
C PHE A 115 -1.67 -7.42 17.50
N LYS A 116 -2.08 -7.44 18.77
CA LYS A 116 -1.48 -6.58 19.82
C LYS A 116 0.03 -6.79 20.00
N GLU A 117 0.50 -8.01 19.74
CA GLU A 117 1.93 -8.41 19.79
C GLU A 117 2.63 -8.28 18.43
N GLY A 118 1.91 -7.79 17.41
CA GLY A 118 2.34 -7.79 16.02
C GLY A 118 2.13 -9.14 15.32
N VAL A 119 2.24 -9.13 13.99
CA VAL A 119 2.23 -10.32 13.15
C VAL A 119 3.10 -10.08 11.92
N THR A 120 3.93 -11.07 11.59
CA THR A 120 4.73 -11.06 10.36
C THR A 120 3.97 -11.78 9.26
N LEU A 121 3.85 -11.14 8.10
CA LEU A 121 3.29 -11.72 6.88
C LEU A 121 4.46 -12.15 5.99
N ALA A 122 4.51 -13.43 5.64
CA ALA A 122 5.46 -13.96 4.67
C ALA A 122 5.26 -13.29 3.28
N PRO A 123 6.20 -13.46 2.34
CA PRO A 123 6.03 -13.00 0.97
C PRO A 123 4.71 -13.51 0.38
N LEU A 124 3.94 -12.60 -0.24
CA LEU A 124 2.61 -12.86 -0.79
C LEU A 124 1.53 -13.33 0.22
N GLU A 125 1.82 -13.36 1.52
CA GLU A 125 0.84 -13.76 2.53
C GLU A 125 -0.26 -12.69 2.67
N THR A 126 -1.48 -13.18 2.87
CA THR A 126 -2.63 -12.35 3.25
C THR A 126 -3.12 -12.76 4.63
N ARG A 127 -3.38 -11.77 5.50
CA ARG A 127 -4.08 -11.94 6.78
C ARG A 127 -5.35 -11.14 6.77
N GLU A 128 -6.35 -11.61 7.50
CA GLU A 128 -7.66 -10.98 7.55
C GLU A 128 -8.06 -10.61 8.97
N VAL A 129 -8.79 -9.51 9.09
CA VAL A 129 -9.55 -9.15 10.28
C VAL A 129 -11.02 -9.11 9.89
N PHE A 130 -11.85 -9.87 10.62
CA PHE A 130 -13.29 -9.94 10.37
C PHE A 130 -14.08 -9.23 11.46
N VAL A 131 -15.05 -8.42 11.03
CA VAL A 131 -16.07 -7.78 11.87
C VAL A 131 -17.43 -8.30 11.44
N GLN A 132 -18.15 -8.85 12.40
CA GLN A 132 -19.45 -9.48 12.13
C GLN A 132 -20.48 -8.42 11.73
N ARG A 133 -21.45 -8.81 10.91
CA ARG A 133 -22.56 -7.92 10.51
C ARG A 133 -23.33 -7.33 11.69
N SER A 134 -23.49 -8.09 12.77
CA SER A 134 -24.20 -7.66 13.98
C SER A 134 -23.45 -6.61 14.79
N ASP A 135 -22.16 -6.44 14.52
CA ASP A 135 -21.28 -5.49 15.20
C ASP A 135 -21.35 -4.14 14.51
N VAL A 136 -22.29 -3.31 14.98
CA VAL A 136 -22.55 -1.97 14.45
C VAL A 136 -21.85 -0.86 15.23
N GLU A 137 -20.95 -1.22 16.16
CA GLU A 137 -20.27 -0.26 17.05
C GLU A 137 -19.43 0.76 16.28
N GLY A 138 -18.95 0.39 15.09
CA GLY A 138 -18.17 1.27 14.22
C GLY A 138 -18.95 2.45 13.65
N GLY A 139 -20.26 2.31 13.49
CA GLY A 139 -21.07 3.25 12.72
C GLY A 139 -20.69 3.34 11.23
N SER A 140 -21.14 4.43 10.60
CA SER A 140 -20.96 4.74 9.18
C SER A 140 -19.67 5.47 8.84
N GLY A 141 -18.89 5.87 9.85
CA GLY A 141 -17.54 6.42 9.73
C GLY A 141 -16.49 5.52 10.37
N ALA A 142 -16.77 4.21 10.44
CA ALA A 142 -15.81 3.26 10.98
C ALA A 142 -14.49 3.30 10.18
N ASN A 143 -13.39 2.93 10.81
CA ASN A 143 -12.11 2.86 10.10
C ASN A 143 -11.13 1.94 10.80
N PHE A 144 -10.17 1.45 10.03
CA PHE A 144 -9.00 0.77 10.56
C PHE A 144 -7.77 1.63 10.40
N ILE A 145 -6.95 1.63 11.45
CA ILE A 145 -5.57 2.08 11.38
C ILE A 145 -4.68 0.85 11.35
N VAL A 146 -3.93 0.69 10.28
CA VAL A 146 -2.91 -0.35 10.15
C VAL A 146 -1.54 0.29 10.36
N ILE A 147 -0.84 -0.17 11.39
CA ILE A 147 0.53 0.26 11.68
C ILE A 147 1.46 -0.88 11.32
N PHE A 148 2.43 -0.61 10.48
CA PHE A 148 3.37 -1.61 10.00
C PHE A 148 4.79 -1.01 9.92
N SER A 149 5.77 -1.89 9.91
CA SER A 149 7.18 -1.53 9.82
C SER A 149 7.90 -2.43 8.84
N SER A 150 9.04 -1.97 8.35
CA SER A 150 10.03 -2.82 7.71
C SER A 150 11.42 -2.30 8.02
N LYS A 151 12.38 -3.22 7.90
CA LYS A 151 13.80 -2.92 8.04
C LYS A 151 14.42 -2.48 6.71
N ASP A 152 13.84 -2.94 5.59
CA ASP A 152 14.35 -2.73 4.24
C ASP A 152 13.41 -1.83 3.42
N LYS A 153 13.79 -1.55 2.17
CA LYS A 153 12.91 -0.88 1.20
C LYS A 153 11.60 -1.66 1.08
N ILE A 154 10.50 -0.99 1.40
CA ILE A 154 9.16 -1.60 1.40
C ILE A 154 8.57 -1.51 0.01
N ILE A 155 8.10 -2.64 -0.51
CA ILE A 155 7.04 -2.62 -1.51
C ILE A 155 5.72 -2.34 -0.77
N PRO A 156 5.05 -1.20 -1.04
CA PRO A 156 3.87 -0.81 -0.28
C PRO A 156 2.80 -1.91 -0.28
N PRO A 157 2.34 -2.35 0.90
CA PRO A 157 1.33 -3.39 0.98
C PRO A 157 -0.02 -2.87 0.47
N ILE A 158 -0.95 -3.80 0.24
CA ILE A 158 -2.34 -3.46 -0.07
C ILE A 158 -3.19 -3.79 1.14
N PHE A 159 -3.83 -2.77 1.69
CA PHE A 159 -4.85 -2.91 2.71
C PHE A 159 -6.20 -2.49 2.14
N GLU A 160 -7.17 -3.39 2.23
CA GLU A 160 -8.47 -3.19 1.62
C GLU A 160 -9.55 -3.80 2.52
N ALA A 161 -10.59 -3.03 2.80
CA ALA A 161 -11.76 -3.54 3.48
C ALA A 161 -12.84 -3.88 2.47
N VAL A 162 -13.39 -5.08 2.59
CA VAL A 162 -14.55 -5.55 1.83
C VAL A 162 -15.73 -5.55 2.77
N MET A 163 -16.76 -4.79 2.45
CA MET A 163 -17.98 -4.72 3.24
C MET A 163 -19.10 -5.42 2.51
N THR A 164 -19.77 -6.34 3.19
CA THR A 164 -20.86 -7.16 2.62
C THR A 164 -22.11 -7.08 3.47
N SER A 165 -23.26 -7.06 2.80
CA SER A 165 -24.55 -7.04 3.46
C SER A 165 -25.63 -7.64 2.59
N SER A 166 -26.51 -8.43 3.19
CA SER A 166 -27.81 -8.79 2.62
C SER A 166 -28.88 -7.82 3.13
N GLY A 167 -29.49 -7.06 2.23
CA GLY A 167 -30.66 -6.23 2.53
C GLY A 167 -31.96 -7.02 2.50
N ALA A 168 -33.08 -6.32 2.73
CA ALA A 168 -34.40 -6.92 2.59
C ALA A 168 -34.67 -7.38 1.14
N TYR A 169 -35.58 -8.33 0.98
CA TYR A 169 -36.07 -8.80 -0.32
C TYR A 169 -34.98 -9.36 -1.26
N GLY A 170 -33.91 -9.93 -0.71
CA GLY A 170 -32.86 -10.61 -1.49
C GLY A 170 -31.85 -9.68 -2.16
N LYS A 171 -31.78 -8.40 -1.75
CA LYS A 171 -30.72 -7.48 -2.22
C LYS A 171 -29.40 -7.82 -1.52
N SER A 172 -28.29 -7.75 -2.26
CA SER A 172 -26.95 -7.87 -1.70
C SER A 172 -26.14 -6.63 -2.06
N TYR A 173 -25.40 -6.13 -1.07
CA TYR A 173 -24.52 -4.98 -1.19
C TYR A 173 -23.09 -5.43 -0.92
N VAL A 174 -22.18 -5.11 -1.82
CA VAL A 174 -20.75 -5.35 -1.68
C VAL A 174 -20.01 -4.13 -2.19
N PHE A 175 -19.08 -3.62 -1.38
CA PHE A 175 -18.17 -2.57 -1.81
C PHE A 175 -16.84 -2.69 -1.10
N THR A 176 -15.83 -2.07 -1.69
CA THR A 176 -14.46 -2.11 -1.20
C THR A 176 -13.95 -0.71 -0.92
N SER A 177 -13.16 -0.57 0.12
CA SER A 177 -12.42 0.66 0.42
C SER A 177 -10.93 0.33 0.55
N ARG A 178 -10.11 1.09 -0.16
CA ARG A 178 -8.66 0.93 -0.14
C ARG A 178 -8.06 1.87 0.88
N GLY A 179 -7.05 1.36 1.61
CA GLY A 179 -6.25 2.16 2.51
C GLY A 179 -5.36 3.16 1.79
N VAL A 180 -5.16 4.32 2.40
CA VAL A 180 -4.10 5.27 2.02
C VAL A 180 -2.95 5.11 3.00
N ILE A 181 -1.71 5.17 2.51
CA ILE A 181 -0.51 4.95 3.32
C ILE A 181 0.28 6.26 3.48
N TYR A 182 0.65 6.54 4.72
CA TYR A 182 1.35 7.73 5.17
C TYR A 182 2.67 7.35 5.86
N SER A 183 3.74 8.07 5.56
CA SER A 183 5.09 7.80 6.07
C SER A 183 5.66 9.02 6.77
N GLY A 184 6.31 8.82 7.92
CA GLY A 184 6.94 9.90 8.71
C GLY A 184 8.26 10.44 8.16
N GLN A 185 8.79 9.88 7.07
CA GLN A 185 9.98 10.38 6.38
C GLN A 185 9.83 10.20 4.87
N GLY A 186 10.21 11.24 4.12
CA GLY A 186 10.32 11.16 2.67
C GLY A 186 11.33 10.10 2.28
N GLU A 187 10.95 9.23 1.35
CA GLU A 187 11.97 8.54 0.58
C GLU A 187 12.74 9.63 -0.17
N GLN A 188 13.96 9.95 0.29
CA GLN A 188 14.94 10.48 -0.63
C GLN A 188 15.06 9.42 -1.72
N SER A 189 14.47 9.71 -2.88
CA SER A 189 14.99 9.24 -4.15
C SER A 189 16.49 9.45 -4.10
N SER A 190 17.24 8.42 -3.77
CA SER A 190 18.67 8.37 -4.00
C SER A 190 18.84 8.42 -5.52
N THR A 191 18.89 9.64 -6.06
CA THR A 191 19.60 9.87 -7.31
C THR A 191 21.02 9.45 -7.01
N GLU A 192 21.35 8.23 -7.42
CA GLU A 192 22.70 7.75 -7.53
C GLU A 192 23.38 8.66 -8.56
N ASN A 193 23.93 9.77 -8.07
CA ASN A 193 24.90 10.57 -8.79
C ASN A 193 26.10 9.65 -9.02
N THR A 194 26.16 9.07 -10.22
CA THR A 194 27.38 8.43 -10.69
C THR A 194 28.21 9.53 -11.38
N PRO A 195 29.52 9.62 -11.09
CA PRO A 195 30.42 10.71 -11.53
C PRO A 195 30.54 10.87 -13.05
#